data_AF-A0A5T2C8D6-F1
#
_entry.id   AF-A0A5T2C8D6-F1
#
_cell.length_a   1.000
_cell.length_b   1.000
_cell.length_c   1.000
_cell.angle_alpha   90.00
_cell.angle_beta   90.00
_cell.angle_gamma   90.00
#
_symmetry.space_group_name_H-M   'P 1'
#
loop_
_entity.id
_entity.type
_entity.pdbx_description
1 polymer ?
#
loop_
_entity_poly.entity_id
_entity_poly.type
_entity_poly.pdbx_seq_one_letter_code
_entity_poly.pdbx_strand_id
1 'polypeptide(L)'
;NRYDCFLKTLCDNSLNVFCDYYKKYLNQSKNNFFYIKFVAAYISIYKGDVYCALQYLDELISMKHNNTLLLKLIDKIKYNLCYNGELRLKGTLQYKLGQVFLNIFTKSNIIDVLFFLSRYKKEKKKIELFIQNFNINIPSFEQCYDYSNAKRIEHYLSYNIGKIMIQAHQSWYKGAYFILPYKIYMLYKNFKYKKGK
;
A
#
# COMPACT_ATOMS: atom_id res chain seq x y z
N ASN A 1 25.91 -2.33 11.40
CA ASN A 1 24.62 -2.28 12.13
C ASN A 1 24.08 -3.68 12.36
N ARG A 2 24.24 -4.24 13.56
CA ARG A 2 23.71 -5.57 13.94
C ARG A 2 22.20 -5.71 13.71
N TYR A 3 21.45 -4.61 13.91
CA TYR A 3 20.01 -4.56 13.73
C TYR A 3 19.54 -4.62 12.27
N ASP A 4 20.30 -4.07 11.33
CA ASP A 4 19.91 -4.10 9.90
C ASP A 4 20.03 -5.51 9.33
N CYS A 5 21.09 -6.23 9.71
CA CYS A 5 21.28 -7.62 9.33
C CYS A 5 20.18 -8.49 9.94
N PHE A 6 19.88 -8.33 11.24
CA PHE A 6 18.77 -9.01 11.90
C PHE A 6 17.42 -8.73 11.23
N LEU A 7 17.10 -7.46 10.93
CA LEU A 7 15.84 -7.10 10.28
C LEU A 7 15.76 -7.65 8.86
N LYS A 8 16.85 -7.65 8.11
CA LYS A 8 16.90 -8.23 6.77
C LYS A 8 16.65 -9.74 6.82
N THR A 9 17.37 -10.46 7.67
CA THR A 9 17.18 -11.91 7.88
C THR A 9 15.79 -12.25 8.40
N LEU A 10 15.24 -11.45 9.31
CA LEU A 10 13.89 -11.64 9.84
C LEU A 10 12.81 -11.42 8.78
N CYS A 11 12.97 -10.40 7.94
CA CYS A 11 12.06 -10.12 6.84
C CYS A 11 12.10 -11.22 5.77
N ASP A 12 13.28 -11.74 5.47
CA ASP A 12 13.45 -12.71 4.39
C ASP A 12 13.04 -14.14 4.80
N ASN A 13 13.22 -14.55 6.06
CA ASN A 13 13.08 -15.96 6.46
C ASN A 13 11.96 -16.26 7.47
N SER A 14 11.54 -15.30 8.30
CA SER A 14 10.66 -15.58 9.46
C SER A 14 9.48 -14.61 9.62
N LEU A 15 9.23 -13.77 8.61
CA LEU A 15 8.30 -12.64 8.72
C LEU A 15 6.86 -13.06 9.03
N ASN A 16 6.36 -14.16 8.44
CA ASN A 16 4.96 -14.58 8.63
C ASN A 16 4.69 -15.01 10.08
N VAL A 17 5.55 -15.88 10.63
CA VAL A 17 5.44 -16.34 12.03
C VAL A 17 5.61 -15.17 12.98
N PHE A 18 6.62 -14.31 12.74
CA PHE A 18 6.83 -13.12 13.56
C PHE A 18 5.60 -12.20 13.52
N CYS A 19 5.00 -11.95 12.36
CA CYS A 19 3.86 -11.05 12.22
C CYS A 19 2.63 -11.49 13.02
N ASP A 20 2.38 -12.79 13.16
CA ASP A 20 1.21 -13.30 13.89
C ASP A 20 1.39 -13.18 15.41
N TYR A 21 2.59 -13.49 15.92
CA TYR A 21 2.93 -13.23 17.32
C TYR A 21 3.05 -11.73 17.61
N TYR A 22 3.55 -10.95 16.66
CA TYR A 22 3.72 -9.51 16.78
C TYR A 22 2.40 -8.75 16.82
N LYS A 23 1.38 -9.16 16.04
CA LYS A 23 0.03 -8.60 16.15
C LYS A 23 -0.57 -8.83 17.53
N LYS A 24 -0.41 -10.02 18.11
CA LYS A 24 -0.86 -10.34 19.48
C LYS A 24 -0.12 -9.48 20.51
N TYR A 25 1.18 -9.27 20.31
CA TYR A 25 2.04 -8.50 21.20
C TYR A 25 1.79 -6.98 21.14
N LEU A 26 1.58 -6.41 19.95
CA LEU A 26 1.22 -4.99 19.74
C LEU A 26 -0.09 -4.61 20.44
N ASN A 27 -1.06 -5.52 20.48
CA ASN A 27 -2.32 -5.30 21.18
C ASN A 27 -2.14 -5.17 22.70
N GLN A 28 -1.06 -5.75 23.26
CA GLN A 28 -0.72 -5.70 24.69
C GLN A 28 0.25 -4.55 25.04
N SER A 29 1.12 -4.11 24.11
CA SER A 29 2.26 -3.22 24.42
C SER A 29 2.01 -1.72 24.18
N LYS A 30 0.77 -1.23 24.27
CA LYS A 30 0.40 0.17 23.93
C LYS A 30 1.20 1.27 24.66
N ASN A 31 1.99 0.94 25.69
CA ASN A 31 2.80 1.89 26.45
C ASN A 31 4.31 1.76 26.12
N ASN A 32 4.87 2.82 25.52
CA ASN A 32 6.27 3.26 25.62
C ASN A 32 7.43 2.31 25.24
N PHE A 33 7.39 1.68 24.06
CA PHE A 33 8.60 1.02 23.53
C PHE A 33 9.01 1.52 22.15
N PHE A 34 10.05 2.37 22.10
CA PHE A 34 10.63 2.93 20.88
C PHE A 34 11.03 1.84 19.87
N TYR A 35 11.80 0.84 20.29
CA TYR A 35 12.30 -0.20 19.39
C TYR A 35 11.20 -1.11 18.83
N ILE A 36 10.14 -1.35 19.60
CA ILE A 36 9.00 -2.14 19.14
C ILE A 36 8.29 -1.39 18.01
N LYS A 37 8.03 -0.10 18.18
CA LYS A 37 7.44 0.76 17.13
C LYS A 37 8.35 0.91 15.91
N PHE A 38 9.66 0.98 16.13
CA PHE A 38 10.66 1.00 15.05
C PHE A 38 10.63 -0.28 14.21
N VAL A 39 10.59 -1.45 14.84
CA VAL A 39 10.46 -2.74 14.15
C VAL A 39 9.11 -2.82 13.42
N ALA A 40 8.02 -2.33 14.04
CA ALA A 40 6.70 -2.23 13.42
C ALA A 40 6.74 -1.46 12.10
N ALA A 41 7.39 -0.30 12.12
CA ALA A 41 7.53 0.56 10.97
C ALA A 41 8.35 -0.14 9.88
N TYR A 42 9.46 -0.80 10.23
CA TYR A 42 10.26 -1.56 9.26
C TYR A 42 9.49 -2.70 8.61
N ILE A 43 8.68 -3.44 9.37
CA ILE A 43 7.83 -4.50 8.84
C ILE A 43 6.74 -3.92 7.95
N SER A 44 6.14 -2.80 8.35
CA SER A 44 5.11 -2.11 7.55
C SER A 44 5.68 -1.66 6.20
N ILE A 45 6.90 -1.12 6.21
CA ILE A 45 7.65 -0.77 4.99
C ILE A 45 7.90 -2.01 4.12
N TYR A 46 8.38 -3.12 4.70
CA TYR A 46 8.63 -4.35 3.96
C TYR A 46 7.36 -4.92 3.31
N LYS A 47 6.22 -4.84 4.02
CA LYS A 47 4.91 -5.23 3.49
C LYS A 47 4.34 -4.27 2.44
N GLY A 48 4.94 -3.09 2.27
CA GLY A 48 4.44 -2.05 1.38
C GLY A 48 3.30 -1.21 1.95
N ASP A 49 3.01 -1.30 3.25
CA ASP A 49 2.02 -0.47 3.93
C ASP A 49 2.67 0.82 4.45
N VAL A 50 2.80 1.79 3.55
CA VAL A 50 3.40 3.10 3.85
C VAL A 50 2.59 3.88 4.88
N TYR A 51 1.26 3.73 4.90
CA TYR A 51 0.42 4.46 5.84
C TYR A 51 0.67 4.02 7.29
N CYS A 52 0.70 2.70 7.54
CA CYS A 52 1.04 2.18 8.86
C CYS A 52 2.47 2.56 9.26
N ALA A 53 3.42 2.53 8.33
CA ALA A 53 4.78 2.98 8.60
C ALA A 53 4.82 4.45 9.06
N LEU A 54 4.04 5.34 8.43
CA LEU A 54 3.92 6.75 8.82
C LEU A 54 3.22 6.94 10.17
N GLN A 55 2.25 6.10 10.53
CA GLN A 55 1.65 6.13 11.88
C GLN A 55 2.69 5.84 12.96
N TYR A 56 3.48 4.79 12.79
CA TYR A 56 4.55 4.48 13.72
C TYR A 56 5.63 5.56 13.73
N LEU A 57 5.94 6.18 12.59
CA LEU A 57 6.89 7.30 12.52
C LEU A 57 6.41 8.52 13.32
N ASP A 58 5.15 8.93 13.21
CA ASP A 58 4.63 10.05 13.99
C ASP A 58 4.71 9.79 15.50
N GLU A 59 4.37 8.55 15.90
CA GLU A 59 4.48 8.11 17.29
C GLU A 59 5.93 8.05 17.79
N LEU A 60 6.88 7.78 16.90
CA LEU A 60 8.31 7.77 17.21
C LEU A 60 8.88 9.20 17.32
N ILE A 61 8.42 10.12 16.47
CA ILE A 61 8.79 11.54 16.53
C ILE A 61 8.25 12.18 17.81
N SER A 62 7.01 11.87 18.20
CA SER A 62 6.42 12.40 19.44
C SER A 62 7.14 11.92 20.71
N MET A 63 7.85 10.79 20.65
CA MET A 63 8.71 10.29 21.73
C MET A 63 10.04 11.06 21.88
N LYS A 64 10.31 12.10 21.07
CA LYS A 64 11.45 13.03 21.18
C LYS A 64 12.84 12.37 21.32
N HIS A 65 13.04 11.22 20.71
CA HIS A 65 14.35 10.58 20.64
C HIS A 65 15.11 11.02 19.39
N ASN A 66 16.14 11.87 19.54
CA ASN A 66 17.05 12.24 18.45
C ASN A 66 18.01 11.09 18.14
N ASN A 67 17.51 10.11 17.39
CA ASN A 67 18.27 8.92 17.01
C ASN A 67 18.52 8.88 15.51
N THR A 68 19.76 8.59 15.12
CA THR A 68 20.20 8.27 13.75
C THR A 68 19.33 7.18 13.08
N LEU A 69 18.66 6.36 13.89
CA LEU A 69 17.69 5.34 13.45
C LEU A 69 16.43 5.96 12.80
N LEU A 70 15.92 7.08 13.31
CA LEU A 70 14.74 7.75 12.73
C LEU A 70 15.05 8.31 11.35
N LEU A 71 16.23 8.92 11.18
CA LEU A 71 16.70 9.40 9.88
C LEU A 71 16.78 8.25 8.86
N LYS A 72 17.39 7.12 9.24
CA LYS A 72 17.43 5.92 8.37
C LYS A 72 16.04 5.42 7.99
N LEU A 73 15.08 5.50 8.90
CA LEU A 73 13.70 5.08 8.65
C LEU A 73 12.99 6.06 7.70
N ILE A 74 13.17 7.36 7.88
CA ILE A 74 12.69 8.41 6.96
C ILE A 74 13.29 8.21 5.57
N ASP A 75 14.60 8.01 5.47
CA ASP A 75 15.29 7.77 4.20
C ASP A 75 14.75 6.52 3.50
N LYS A 76 14.46 5.46 4.25
CA LYS A 76 13.89 4.23 3.71
C LYS A 76 12.45 4.40 3.23
N ILE A 77 11.64 5.18 3.94
CA ILE A 77 10.29 5.55 3.50
C ILE A 77 10.36 6.40 2.22
N LYS A 78 11.24 7.40 2.20
CA LYS A 78 11.48 8.27 1.03
C LYS A 78 11.91 7.44 -0.18
N TYR A 79 12.86 6.53 0.00
CA TYR A 79 13.34 5.65 -1.06
C TYR A 79 12.19 4.82 -1.66
N ASN A 80 11.34 4.22 -0.83
CA ASN A 80 10.20 3.43 -1.30
C ASN A 80 9.12 4.29 -1.97
N LEU A 81 8.89 5.51 -1.51
CA LEU A 81 7.95 6.43 -2.15
C LEU A 81 8.45 6.92 -3.51
N CYS A 82 9.75 7.13 -3.68
CA CYS A 82 10.34 7.69 -4.90
C CYS A 82 10.69 6.61 -5.94
N TYR A 83 11.36 5.54 -5.54
CA TYR A 83 12.07 4.64 -6.46
C TYR A 83 11.49 3.24 -6.55
N ASN A 84 10.54 2.87 -5.68
CA ASN A 84 9.86 1.58 -5.72
C ASN A 84 8.53 1.70 -6.49
N GLY A 85 8.60 1.46 -7.79
CA GLY A 85 7.49 1.51 -8.73
C GLY A 85 6.39 0.49 -8.42
N GLU A 86 6.75 -0.70 -7.95
CA GLU A 86 5.77 -1.73 -7.57
C GLU A 86 4.89 -1.23 -6.42
N LEU A 87 5.50 -0.67 -5.37
CA LEU A 87 4.77 -0.08 -4.25
C LEU A 87 3.94 1.13 -4.67
N ARG A 88 4.47 2.00 -5.54
CA ARG A 88 3.73 3.16 -6.07
C ARG A 88 2.48 2.72 -6.83
N LEU A 89 2.59 1.75 -7.73
CA LEU A 89 1.44 1.26 -8.50
C LEU A 89 0.43 0.51 -7.63
N LYS A 90 0.90 -0.33 -6.70
CA LYS A 90 0.02 -0.98 -5.72
C LYS A 90 -0.63 0.02 -4.76
N GLY A 91 0.01 1.16 -4.52
CA GLY A 91 -0.51 2.25 -3.72
C GLY A 91 -1.62 3.06 -4.40
N THR A 92 -1.79 2.93 -5.72
CA THR A 92 -2.80 3.69 -6.47
C THR A 92 -4.23 3.33 -6.07
N LEU A 93 -5.12 4.32 -6.22
CA LEU A 93 -6.56 4.12 -6.00
C LEU A 93 -7.11 3.00 -6.87
N GLN A 94 -6.71 2.94 -8.14
CA GLN A 94 -7.16 1.94 -9.10
C GLN A 94 -6.85 0.52 -8.61
N TYR A 95 -5.60 0.28 -8.23
CA TYR A 95 -5.17 -1.02 -7.76
C TYR A 95 -5.92 -1.44 -6.48
N LYS A 96 -5.91 -0.59 -5.46
CA LYS A 96 -6.53 -0.90 -4.17
C LYS A 96 -8.05 -1.04 -4.29
N LEU A 97 -8.73 -0.18 -5.06
CA LEU A 97 -10.17 -0.25 -5.29
C LEU A 97 -10.55 -1.55 -5.99
N GLY A 98 -9.82 -1.95 -7.03
CA GLY A 98 -10.09 -3.20 -7.72
C GLY A 98 -9.78 -4.44 -6.87
N GLN A 99 -8.81 -4.37 -5.95
CA GLN A 99 -8.61 -5.45 -4.96
C GLN A 99 -9.80 -5.58 -4.01
N VAL A 100 -10.31 -4.47 -3.47
CA VAL A 100 -11.51 -4.48 -2.62
C VAL A 100 -12.70 -5.04 -3.40
N PHE A 101 -12.85 -4.63 -4.66
CA PHE A 101 -13.93 -5.14 -5.51
C PHE A 101 -13.84 -6.65 -5.78
N LEU A 102 -12.63 -7.18 -6.04
CA LEU A 102 -12.42 -8.62 -6.15
C LEU A 102 -12.77 -9.36 -4.84
N ASN A 103 -12.42 -8.77 -3.69
CA ASN A 103 -12.77 -9.35 -2.40
C ASN A 103 -14.29 -9.41 -2.18
N ILE A 104 -15.06 -8.45 -2.67
CA ILE A 104 -16.54 -8.47 -2.60
C ILE A 104 -17.12 -9.65 -3.37
N PHE A 105 -16.60 -9.97 -4.55
CA PHE A 105 -17.07 -11.17 -5.26
C PHE A 105 -16.84 -12.46 -4.46
N THR A 106 -15.83 -12.48 -3.59
CA THR A 106 -15.50 -13.66 -2.78
C THR A 106 -16.17 -13.69 -1.40
N LYS A 107 -16.47 -12.53 -0.79
CA LYS A 107 -16.93 -12.39 0.60
C LYS A 107 -18.20 -11.54 0.78
N SER A 108 -18.76 -11.04 -0.31
CA SER A 108 -20.10 -10.45 -0.46
C SER A 108 -20.48 -9.26 0.46
N ASN A 109 -19.54 -8.37 0.81
CA ASN A 109 -19.85 -7.15 1.59
C ASN A 109 -19.56 -5.86 0.83
N ILE A 110 -20.61 -5.22 0.30
CA ILE A 110 -20.50 -3.96 -0.45
C ILE A 110 -20.11 -2.76 0.43
N ILE A 111 -20.44 -2.84 1.73
CA ILE A 111 -20.13 -1.84 2.76
C ILE A 111 -18.60 -1.63 2.88
N ASP A 112 -17.81 -2.67 2.57
CA ASP A 112 -16.35 -2.61 2.60
C ASP A 112 -15.77 -1.57 1.62
N VAL A 113 -16.46 -1.28 0.50
CA VAL A 113 -16.03 -0.26 -0.48
C VAL A 113 -16.11 1.13 0.12
N LEU A 114 -17.21 1.43 0.82
CA LEU A 114 -17.46 2.74 1.41
C LEU A 114 -16.43 3.02 2.51
N PHE A 115 -16.20 2.04 3.40
CA PHE A 115 -15.17 2.14 4.43
C PHE A 115 -13.78 2.26 3.82
N PHE A 116 -13.47 1.47 2.78
CA PHE A 116 -12.19 1.56 2.06
C PHE A 116 -11.94 2.96 1.50
N LEU A 117 -12.91 3.56 0.80
CA LEU A 117 -12.75 4.89 0.23
C LEU A 117 -12.49 5.95 1.31
N SER A 118 -13.21 5.87 2.42
CA SER A 118 -13.02 6.78 3.55
C SER A 118 -11.62 6.66 4.16
N ARG A 119 -11.12 5.42 4.31
CA ARG A 119 -9.78 5.12 4.82
C ARG A 119 -8.72 5.59 3.84
N TYR A 120 -8.85 5.23 2.56
CA TYR A 120 -7.91 5.61 1.50
C TYR A 120 -7.71 7.13 1.43
N LYS A 121 -8.78 7.93 1.58
CA LYS A 121 -8.68 9.39 1.62
C LYS A 121 -7.81 9.88 2.78
N LYS A 122 -7.97 9.29 3.97
CA LYS A 122 -7.12 9.59 5.14
C LYS A 122 -5.67 9.16 4.90
N GLU A 123 -5.47 7.97 4.34
CA GLU A 123 -4.13 7.44 4.01
C GLU A 123 -3.39 8.37 3.05
N LYS A 124 -4.05 8.74 1.94
CA LYS A 124 -3.48 9.59 0.91
C LYS A 124 -3.11 10.97 1.46
N LYS A 125 -4.02 11.60 2.21
CA LYS A 125 -3.75 12.91 2.85
C LYS A 125 -2.53 12.87 3.76
N LYS A 126 -2.35 11.78 4.51
CA LYS A 126 -1.19 11.62 5.40
C LYS A 126 0.12 11.49 4.63
N ILE A 127 0.12 10.71 3.55
CA ILE A 127 1.29 10.58 2.67
C ILE A 127 1.62 11.93 2.02
N GLU A 128 0.61 12.65 1.52
CA GLU A 128 0.77 14.00 0.95
C GLU A 128 1.38 14.99 1.95
N LEU A 129 0.93 14.99 3.21
CA LEU A 129 1.52 15.80 4.29
C LEU A 129 2.97 15.42 4.58
N PHE A 130 3.30 14.12 4.60
CA PHE A 130 4.68 13.68 4.79
C PHE A 130 5.60 14.16 3.65
N ILE A 131 5.14 14.05 2.41
CA ILE A 131 5.87 14.54 1.23
C ILE A 131 6.15 16.05 1.35
N GLN A 132 5.15 16.83 1.77
CA GLN A 132 5.29 18.27 1.99
C GLN A 132 6.26 18.59 3.14
N ASN A 133 6.09 17.94 4.30
CA ASN A 133 6.90 18.20 5.49
C ASN A 133 8.40 17.90 5.26
N PHE A 134 8.72 16.91 4.43
CA PHE A 134 10.10 16.50 4.13
C PHE A 134 10.59 16.98 2.76
N ASN A 135 9.86 17.88 2.08
CA ASN A 135 10.18 18.40 0.75
C ASN A 135 10.60 17.30 -0.25
N ILE A 136 9.85 16.21 -0.29
CA ILE A 136 10.17 15.05 -1.13
C ILE A 136 9.69 15.32 -2.56
N ASN A 137 10.63 15.40 -3.50
CA ASN A 137 10.27 15.42 -4.91
C ASN A 137 10.03 13.99 -5.41
N ILE A 138 8.81 13.69 -5.87
CA ILE A 138 8.46 12.36 -6.37
C ILE A 138 8.83 12.32 -7.86
N PRO A 139 9.81 11.48 -8.26
CA PRO A 139 10.21 11.39 -9.66
C PRO A 139 9.09 10.80 -10.53
N SER A 140 9.21 10.97 -11.85
CA SER A 140 8.30 10.34 -12.80
C SER A 140 8.33 8.82 -12.63
N PHE A 141 7.23 8.14 -12.97
CA PHE A 141 7.15 6.69 -12.77
C PHE A 141 8.23 5.92 -13.57
N GLU A 142 8.64 6.45 -14.72
CA GLU A 142 9.70 5.90 -15.58
C GLU A 142 11.09 5.90 -14.94
N GLN A 143 11.31 6.76 -13.94
CA GLN A 143 12.56 6.86 -13.20
C GLN A 143 12.64 5.87 -12.02
N CYS A 144 11.63 5.01 -11.83
CA CYS A 144 11.67 3.95 -10.82
C CYS A 144 12.63 2.84 -11.22
N TYR A 145 13.42 2.32 -10.26
CA TYR A 145 14.42 1.29 -10.50
C TYR A 145 13.82 -0.01 -11.05
N ASP A 146 12.61 -0.35 -10.61
CA ASP A 146 11.86 -1.56 -10.94
C ASP A 146 10.76 -1.29 -11.98
N TYR A 147 10.85 -0.21 -12.78
CA TYR A 147 9.83 0.21 -13.74
C TYR A 147 9.33 -0.95 -14.62
N SER A 148 10.23 -1.75 -15.17
CA SER A 148 9.90 -2.89 -16.04
C SER A 148 9.02 -3.94 -15.33
N ASN A 149 9.34 -4.27 -14.08
CA ASN A 149 8.57 -5.20 -13.26
C ASN A 149 7.25 -4.57 -12.81
N ALA A 150 7.28 -3.31 -12.39
CA ALA A 150 6.13 -2.59 -11.92
C ALA A 150 5.07 -2.44 -13.01
N LYS A 151 5.46 -2.20 -14.28
CA LYS A 151 4.55 -2.12 -15.43
C LYS A 151 3.66 -3.36 -15.60
N ARG A 152 4.09 -4.53 -15.12
CA ARG A 152 3.25 -5.74 -15.13
C ARG A 152 1.98 -5.58 -14.29
N ILE A 153 1.99 -4.75 -13.24
CA ILE A 153 0.81 -4.47 -12.39
C ILE A 153 -0.31 -3.81 -13.20
N GLU A 154 0.02 -3.01 -14.23
CA GLU A 154 -1.01 -2.40 -15.08
C GLU A 154 -1.84 -3.45 -15.83
N HIS A 155 -1.27 -4.63 -16.05
CA HIS A 155 -1.96 -5.77 -16.65
C HIS A 155 -2.73 -6.61 -15.64
N TYR A 156 -2.66 -6.31 -14.33
CA TYR A 156 -3.37 -7.08 -13.33
C TYR A 156 -4.88 -6.84 -13.43
N LEU A 157 -5.63 -7.90 -13.11
CA LEU A 157 -7.09 -7.87 -13.09
C LEU A 157 -7.61 -6.78 -12.14
N SER A 158 -7.04 -6.70 -10.93
CA SER A 158 -7.39 -5.68 -9.92
C SER A 158 -7.21 -4.26 -10.47
N TYR A 159 -6.06 -3.96 -11.06
CA TYR A 159 -5.76 -2.64 -11.60
C TYR A 159 -6.78 -2.23 -12.67
N ASN A 160 -7.06 -3.12 -13.62
CA ASN A 160 -7.99 -2.82 -14.71
C ASN A 160 -9.44 -2.71 -14.27
N ILE A 161 -9.88 -3.53 -13.29
CA ILE A 161 -11.20 -3.37 -12.68
C ILE A 161 -11.34 -1.99 -12.04
N GLY A 162 -10.38 -1.59 -11.20
CA GLY A 162 -10.41 -0.28 -10.55
C GLY A 162 -10.38 0.87 -11.55
N LYS A 163 -9.62 0.74 -12.65
CA LYS A 163 -9.62 1.71 -13.76
C LYS A 163 -11.01 1.88 -14.37
N ILE A 164 -11.70 0.78 -14.70
CA ILE A 164 -13.07 0.82 -15.24
C ILE A 164 -14.03 1.46 -14.23
N MET A 165 -13.91 1.14 -12.94
CA MET A 165 -14.76 1.75 -11.90
C MET A 165 -14.59 3.26 -11.81
N ILE A 166 -13.34 3.76 -11.84
CA ILE A 166 -13.07 5.20 -11.83
C ILE A 166 -13.61 5.87 -13.09
N GLN A 167 -13.43 5.26 -14.27
CA GLN A 167 -13.96 5.78 -15.52
C GLN A 167 -15.49 5.83 -15.51
N ALA A 168 -16.15 4.80 -14.97
CA ALA A 168 -17.60 4.78 -14.82
C ALA A 168 -18.07 5.87 -13.86
N HIS A 169 -17.34 6.11 -12.77
CA HIS A 169 -17.62 7.22 -11.87
C HIS A 169 -17.48 8.57 -12.56
N GLN A 170 -16.43 8.79 -13.36
CA GLN A 170 -16.24 10.05 -14.10
C GLN A 170 -17.31 10.29 -15.18
N SER A 171 -17.85 9.21 -15.76
CA SER A 171 -18.87 9.26 -16.81
C SER A 171 -20.26 8.85 -16.32
N TRP A 172 -20.52 8.99 -15.02
CA TRP A 172 -21.76 8.56 -14.38
C TRP A 172 -23.01 9.15 -15.05
N TYR A 173 -22.93 10.43 -15.45
CA TYR A 173 -23.99 11.19 -16.12
C TYR A 173 -24.32 10.68 -17.53
N LYS A 174 -23.46 9.84 -18.14
CA LYS A 174 -23.70 9.17 -19.43
C LYS A 174 -24.29 7.77 -19.26
N GLY A 175 -24.77 7.41 -18.07
CA GLY A 175 -25.27 6.08 -17.76
C GLY A 175 -24.18 5.00 -17.65
N ALA A 176 -22.93 5.40 -17.43
CA ALA A 176 -21.81 4.45 -17.41
C ALA A 176 -21.91 3.37 -16.32
N TYR A 177 -22.63 3.62 -15.22
CA TYR A 177 -22.91 2.61 -14.20
C TYR A 177 -23.79 1.46 -14.70
N PHE A 178 -24.71 1.69 -15.65
CA PHE A 178 -25.53 0.62 -16.23
C PHE A 178 -24.69 -0.35 -17.07
N ILE A 179 -23.65 0.17 -17.72
CA ILE A 179 -22.74 -0.61 -18.60
C ILE A 179 -21.58 -1.23 -17.79
N LEU A 180 -21.37 -0.80 -16.54
CA LEU A 180 -20.26 -1.22 -15.69
C LEU A 180 -20.21 -2.74 -15.46
N PRO A 181 -21.31 -3.45 -15.11
CA PRO A 181 -21.28 -4.91 -14.91
C PRO A 181 -20.84 -5.66 -16.16
N TYR A 182 -21.34 -5.23 -17.33
CA TYR A 182 -20.99 -5.82 -18.62
C TYR A 182 -19.49 -5.65 -18.94
N LYS A 183 -18.93 -4.46 -18.73
CA LYS A 183 -17.50 -4.18 -18.94
C LYS A 183 -16.62 -5.05 -18.03
N ILE A 184 -17.00 -5.21 -16.78
CA ILE A 184 -16.27 -6.05 -15.80
C ILE A 184 -16.33 -7.52 -16.21
N TYR A 185 -17.52 -8.02 -16.61
CA TYR A 185 -17.69 -9.38 -17.09
C TYR A 185 -16.82 -9.68 -18.32
N MET A 186 -16.84 -8.80 -19.32
CA MET A 186 -16.00 -8.92 -20.52
C MET A 186 -14.50 -8.92 -20.17
N LEU A 187 -14.09 -8.08 -19.23
CA LEU A 187 -12.71 -8.02 -18.78
C LEU A 187 -12.29 -9.32 -18.07
N TYR A 188 -13.13 -9.86 -17.18
CA TYR A 188 -12.87 -11.12 -16.51
C TYR A 188 -12.80 -12.29 -17.50
N LYS A 189 -13.73 -12.35 -18.46
CA LYS A 189 -13.76 -13.34 -19.53
C LYS A 189 -12.44 -13.32 -20.31
N ASN A 190 -12.02 -12.15 -20.80
CA ASN A 190 -10.76 -11.99 -21.53
C ASN A 190 -9.52 -12.37 -20.71
N PHE A 191 -9.52 -12.07 -19.41
CA PHE A 191 -8.44 -12.46 -18.51
C PHE A 191 -8.35 -13.98 -18.36
N LYS A 192 -9.48 -14.69 -18.23
CA LYS A 192 -9.53 -16.15 -18.16
C LYS A 192 -9.05 -16.80 -19.47
N TYR A 193 -9.45 -16.28 -20.64
CA TYR A 193 -8.98 -16.79 -21.93
C TYR A 193 -7.48 -16.62 -22.13
N LYS A 194 -6.91 -15.48 -21.71
CA LYS A 194 -5.46 -15.24 -21.80
C LYS A 194 -4.62 -16.08 -20.83
N LYS A 195 -5.21 -16.59 -19.75
CA LYS A 195 -4.53 -17.42 -18.75
C LYS A 195 -4.58 -18.92 -19.09
N GLY A 196 -5.48 -19.34 -19.98
CA GLY A 196 -5.63 -20.72 -20.46
C GLY A 196 -4.95 -21.01 -21.79
N LYS A 197 -4.22 -20.03 -22.35
CA LYS A 197 -3.25 -20.20 -23.44
C LYS A 197 -1.86 -20.06 -22.84
#